data_AF-A0A061NYE4-F1
#
_entry.id   AF-A0A061NYE4-F1
#
_cell.length_a   1.000
_cell.length_b   1.000
_cell.length_c   1.000
_cell.angle_alpha   90.00
_cell.angle_beta   90.00
_cell.angle_gamma   90.00
#
_symmetry.space_group_name_H-M   'P 1'
#
loop_
_entity.id
_entity.type
_entity.pdbx_description
1 polymer ?
#
loop_
_entity_poly.entity_id
_entity_poly.type
_entity_poly.pdbx_seq_one_letter_code
_entity_poly.pdbx_strand_id
1 'polypeptide(L)'
;MDGGIVDPIPIAKSIQDGNKKHVVILTQKRGYFKKRQSFLWYIKSKYKHYPHLLRAIEKRHDVYNQSLQQLKTEEEKGNVLVISPSRDLDIGRVEKSVTKLQSVYDLGLKDAKGLHKKLEDFIAYS
;
A
#
# COMPACT_ATOMS: atom_id res chain seq x y z
N MET A 1 2.90 11.38 -15.03
CA MET A 1 3.39 10.19 -14.30
C MET A 1 2.66 10.16 -12.98
N ASP A 2 1.84 9.14 -12.75
CA ASP A 2 1.03 9.06 -11.53
C ASP A 2 1.91 8.95 -10.27
N GLY A 3 1.55 9.70 -9.22
CA GLY A 3 2.29 9.82 -7.96
C GLY A 3 2.54 8.50 -7.21
N GLY A 4 1.89 7.40 -7.60
CA GLY A 4 2.09 6.06 -7.02
C GLY A 4 3.45 5.39 -7.33
N ILE A 5 4.33 6.08 -8.07
CA ILE A 5 5.75 5.69 -8.20
C ILE A 5 6.60 6.30 -7.09
N VAL A 6 6.23 7.48 -6.58
CA VAL A 6 7.09 8.29 -5.70
C VAL A 6 6.74 8.08 -4.23
N ASP A 7 5.45 8.06 -3.88
CA ASP A 7 4.99 7.79 -2.51
C ASP A 7 3.71 6.96 -2.53
N PRO A 8 3.82 5.63 -2.50
CA PRO A 8 2.66 4.74 -2.61
C PRO A 8 1.76 4.77 -1.36
N ILE A 9 2.26 5.26 -0.22
CA ILE A 9 1.53 5.37 1.05
C ILE A 9 2.02 6.64 1.77
N PRO A 10 1.40 7.81 1.53
CA PRO A 10 1.88 9.11 2.00
C PRO A 10 1.62 9.39 3.49
N ILE A 11 1.82 8.38 4.34
CA ILE A 11 1.62 8.50 5.78
C ILE A 11 2.61 9.47 6.42
N ALA A 12 3.87 9.46 5.99
CA ALA A 12 4.90 10.35 6.53
C ALA A 12 4.52 11.83 6.31
N LYS A 13 3.97 12.15 5.13
CA LYS A 13 3.50 13.50 4.82
C LYS A 13 2.28 13.87 5.66
N SER A 14 1.29 12.98 5.75
CA SER A 14 0.11 13.21 6.59
C SER A 14 0.45 13.47 8.07
N ILE A 15 1.42 12.73 8.63
CA ILE A 15 1.92 12.96 9.99
C ILE A 15 2.60 14.34 10.10
N GLN A 16 3.43 14.71 9.13
CA GLN A 16 4.09 16.03 9.11
C GLN A 16 3.07 17.18 9.02
N ASP A 17 1.95 16.96 8.35
CA ASP A 17 0.86 17.92 8.23
C ASP A 17 0.01 18.02 9.52
N GLY A 18 0.37 17.28 10.57
CA GLY A 18 -0.22 17.37 11.91
C GLY A 18 -1.37 16.40 12.18
N ASN A 19 -1.68 15.51 11.24
CA ASN A 19 -2.72 14.50 11.45
C ASN A 19 -2.26 13.46 12.48
N LYS A 20 -3.11 13.18 13.47
CA LYS A 20 -2.79 12.26 14.58
C LYS A 20 -3.28 10.83 14.36
N LYS A 21 -4.39 10.68 13.63
CA LYS A 21 -5.05 9.39 13.37
C LYS A 21 -5.16 9.14 11.88
N HIS A 22 -4.89 7.90 11.48
CA HIS A 22 -4.89 7.52 10.07
C HIS A 22 -5.61 6.19 9.89
N VAL A 23 -6.55 6.15 8.94
CA VAL A 23 -7.10 4.89 8.44
C VAL A 23 -6.45 4.61 7.09
N VAL A 24 -5.76 3.48 6.97
CA VAL A 24 -5.00 3.15 5.76
C VAL A 24 -5.53 1.86 5.16
N ILE A 25 -5.90 1.93 3.88
CA ILE A 25 -6.41 0.77 3.12
C ILE A 25 -5.30 0.26 2.21
N LEU A 26 -4.86 -0.97 2.44
CA LEU A 26 -3.88 -1.66 1.61
C LEU A 26 -4.58 -2.60 0.63
N THR A 27 -4.03 -2.72 -0.57
CA THR A 27 -4.50 -3.70 -1.59
C THR A 27 -3.75 -5.02 -1.54
N GLN A 28 -2.78 -5.15 -0.62
CA GLN A 28 -1.99 -6.34 -0.39
C GLN A 28 -2.19 -6.80 1.04
N LYS A 29 -2.12 -8.12 1.27
CA LYS A 29 -2.21 -8.68 2.61
C LYS A 29 -1.07 -8.19 3.51
N ARG A 30 -1.27 -8.34 4.82
CA ARG A 30 -0.20 -8.11 5.81
C ARG A 30 0.99 -9.03 5.56
N GLY A 31 2.19 -8.51 5.79
CA GLY A 31 3.45 -9.23 5.55
C GLY A 31 3.87 -9.29 4.08
N TYR A 32 3.14 -8.64 3.16
CA TYR A 32 3.62 -8.48 1.79
C TYR A 32 4.95 -7.71 1.75
N PHE A 33 5.89 -8.19 0.95
CA PHE A 33 7.17 -7.54 0.72
C PHE A 33 7.36 -7.24 -0.77
N LYS A 34 7.65 -5.97 -1.10
CA LYS A 34 7.87 -5.56 -2.48
C LYS A 34 9.24 -6.02 -2.95
N LYS A 35 9.27 -6.97 -3.89
CA LYS A 35 10.50 -7.43 -4.53
C LYS A 35 11.05 -6.38 -5.50
N ARG A 36 12.38 -6.39 -5.67
CA ARG A 36 13.09 -5.63 -6.72
C ARG A 36 12.56 -5.99 -8.11
N GLN A 37 12.54 -5.02 -9.00
CA GLN A 37 12.19 -5.22 -10.41
C GLN A 37 13.29 -6.07 -11.08
N SER A 38 12.93 -7.18 -11.72
CA SER A 38 13.88 -8.10 -12.36
C SER A 38 14.46 -7.59 -13.68
N PHE A 39 13.77 -6.67 -14.38
CA PHE A 39 14.16 -6.15 -15.70
C PHE A 39 14.79 -4.75 -15.65
N LEU A 40 15.48 -4.41 -14.54
CA LEU A 40 16.10 -3.08 -14.38
C LEU A 40 17.11 -2.76 -15.49
N TRP A 41 17.82 -3.75 -16.02
CA TRP A 41 18.81 -3.56 -17.09
C TRP A 41 18.17 -3.01 -18.38
N TYR A 42 17.02 -3.54 -18.78
CA TYR A 42 16.28 -3.09 -19.98
C TYR A 42 15.73 -1.68 -19.78
N ILE A 43 15.19 -1.40 -18.58
CA ILE A 43 14.69 -0.07 -18.22
C ILE A 43 15.83 0.94 -18.23
N LYS A 44 17.00 0.61 -17.66
CA LYS A 44 18.20 1.46 -17.66
C LYS A 44 18.65 1.80 -19.09
N SER A 45 18.63 0.83 -20.00
CA SER A 45 18.97 1.05 -21.41
C SER A 45 17.97 1.95 -22.14
N LYS A 46 16.67 1.68 -21.98
CA LYS A 46 15.58 2.43 -22.66
C LYS A 46 15.43 3.86 -22.15
N TYR A 47 15.62 4.10 -20.86
CA TYR A 47 15.42 5.40 -20.21
C TYR A 47 16.73 6.06 -19.77
N LYS A 48 17.84 5.79 -20.46
CA LYS A 48 19.17 6.32 -20.12
C LYS A 48 19.24 7.85 -19.98
N HIS A 49 18.39 8.57 -20.72
CA HIS A 49 18.31 10.04 -20.69
C HIS A 49 17.50 10.59 -19.49
N TYR A 50 16.93 9.72 -18.64
CA TYR A 50 16.10 10.09 -17.49
C TYR A 50 16.69 9.51 -16.19
N PRO A 51 17.84 10.01 -15.71
CA PRO A 51 18.53 9.44 -14.54
C PRO A 51 17.70 9.51 -13.25
N HIS A 52 16.88 10.55 -13.07
CA HIS A 52 15.98 10.67 -11.92
C HIS A 52 14.88 9.61 -11.92
N LEU A 53 14.32 9.30 -13.09
CA LEU A 53 13.33 8.24 -13.25
C LEU A 53 13.93 6.87 -12.91
N LEU A 54 15.14 6.60 -13.38
CA LEU A 54 15.84 5.35 -13.10
C LEU A 54 16.08 5.16 -11.60
N ARG A 55 16.53 6.21 -10.91
CA ARG A 55 16.69 6.18 -9.44
C ARG A 55 15.37 5.94 -8.72
N ALA A 56 14.28 6.58 -9.15
CA ALA A 56 12.96 6.38 -8.56
C ALA A 56 12.47 4.93 -8.74
N ILE A 57 12.63 4.35 -9.94
CA ILE A 57 12.27 2.96 -10.21
C ILE A 57 13.10 1.99 -9.38
N GLU A 58 14.41 2.24 -9.26
CA GLU A 58 15.33 1.41 -8.47
C GLU A 58 14.96 1.43 -6.99
N LYS A 59 14.70 2.61 -6.42
CA LYS A 59 14.35 2.78 -5.00
C LYS A 59 12.89 2.48 -4.64
N ARG A 60 12.00 2.32 -5.62
CA ARG A 60 10.55 2.16 -5.38
C ARG A 60 10.20 1.05 -4.39
N HIS A 61 10.89 -0.08 -4.49
CA HIS A 61 10.65 -1.21 -3.60
C HIS A 61 11.10 -0.90 -2.17
N ASP A 62 12.25 -0.23 -1.99
CA ASP A 62 12.74 0.20 -0.68
C ASP A 62 11.76 1.19 -0.04
N VAL A 63 11.34 2.22 -0.78
CA VAL A 63 10.36 3.23 -0.30
C VAL A 63 9.06 2.56 0.12
N TYR A 64 8.51 1.68 -0.71
CA TYR A 64 7.27 0.96 -0.39
C TYR A 64 7.40 0.13 0.90
N ASN A 65 8.50 -0.61 1.05
CA ASN A 65 8.74 -1.46 2.22
C ASN A 65 8.99 -0.63 3.49
N GLN A 66 9.66 0.53 3.37
CA GLN A 66 9.81 1.49 4.46
C GLN A 66 8.44 2.03 4.93
N SER A 67 7.56 2.41 3.99
CA SER A 67 6.20 2.83 4.34
C SER A 67 5.42 1.73 5.05
N LEU A 68 5.54 0.46 4.64
CA LEU A 68 4.91 -0.66 5.33
C LEU A 68 5.44 -0.85 6.76
N GLN A 69 6.74 -0.68 6.96
CA GLN A 69 7.34 -0.75 8.30
C GLN A 69 6.85 0.39 9.19
N GLN A 70 6.80 1.62 8.64
CA GLN A 70 6.26 2.77 9.36
C GLN A 70 4.79 2.56 9.75
N LEU A 71 3.97 2.05 8.84
CA LEU A 71 2.57 1.71 9.14
C LEU A 71 2.46 0.73 10.31
N LYS A 72 3.30 -0.33 10.31
CA LYS A 72 3.31 -1.31 11.39
C LYS A 72 3.64 -0.65 12.72
N THR A 73 4.69 0.17 12.76
CA THR A 73 5.10 0.88 13.99
C THR A 73 4.02 1.86 14.48
N GLU A 74 3.38 2.60 13.59
CA GLU A 74 2.34 3.55 13.97
C GLU A 74 1.00 2.87 14.33
N GLU A 75 0.73 1.70 13.78
CA GLU A 75 -0.39 0.85 14.18
C GLU A 75 -0.19 0.26 15.58
N GLU A 76 1.03 -0.18 15.91
CA GLU A 76 1.39 -0.64 17.27
C GLU A 76 1.25 0.48 18.32
N LYS A 77 1.48 1.74 17.93
CA LYS A 77 1.24 2.93 18.77
C LYS A 77 -0.24 3.32 18.88
N GLY A 78 -1.12 2.72 18.08
CA GLY A 78 -2.54 3.08 18.02
C GLY A 78 -2.83 4.37 17.24
N ASN A 79 -1.89 4.87 16.44
CA ASN A 79 -2.06 6.07 15.61
C ASN A 79 -2.62 5.75 14.21
N VAL A 80 -2.53 4.49 13.81
CA VAL A 80 -2.96 4.00 12.49
C VAL A 80 -3.86 2.78 12.66
N LEU A 81 -4.93 2.72 11.89
CA LEU A 81 -5.73 1.52 11.68
C LEU A 81 -5.54 1.04 10.24
N VAL A 82 -4.96 -0.14 10.05
CA VAL A 82 -4.75 -0.72 8.71
C VAL A 82 -5.84 -1.71 8.34
N ILE A 83 -6.55 -1.44 7.24
CA ILE A 83 -7.48 -2.35 6.58
C ILE A 83 -6.73 -2.99 5.40
N SER A 84 -6.69 -4.30 5.36
CA SER A 84 -5.98 -5.05 4.31
C SER A 84 -6.66 -6.40 4.05
N PRO A 85 -6.54 -6.97 2.85
CA PRO A 85 -7.01 -8.32 2.55
C PRO A 85 -6.52 -9.35 3.58
N SER A 86 -7.43 -10.20 4.05
CA SER A 86 -7.12 -11.31 4.96
C SER A 86 -6.32 -12.43 4.30
N ARG A 87 -6.28 -12.47 2.96
CA ARG A 87 -5.51 -13.41 2.15
C ARG A 87 -4.94 -12.73 0.91
N ASP A 88 -4.01 -13.41 0.25
CA ASP A 88 -3.50 -12.96 -1.05
C ASP A 88 -4.64 -12.84 -2.06
N LEU A 89 -4.59 -11.78 -2.87
CA LEU A 89 -5.53 -11.58 -3.97
C LEU A 89 -5.05 -12.36 -5.19
N ASP A 90 -5.85 -13.30 -5.67
CA ASP A 90 -5.57 -14.06 -6.90
C ASP A 90 -5.95 -13.26 -8.17
N ILE A 91 -5.44 -12.04 -8.28
CA ILE A 91 -5.65 -11.17 -9.45
C ILE A 91 -4.35 -10.54 -9.93
N GLY A 92 -4.18 -10.47 -11.25
CA GLY A 92 -3.09 -9.76 -11.89
C GLY A 92 -3.32 -8.25 -11.94
N ARG A 93 -2.32 -7.49 -12.41
CA ARG A 93 -2.49 -6.04 -12.68
C ARG A 93 -3.54 -5.76 -13.76
N VAL A 94 -3.72 -6.70 -14.69
CA VAL A 94 -4.73 -6.64 -15.74
C VAL A 94 -5.61 -7.87 -15.53
N GLU A 95 -6.76 -7.68 -14.88
CA GLU A 95 -7.75 -8.72 -14.64
C GLU A 95 -9.07 -8.32 -15.32
N LYS A 96 -9.71 -9.28 -15.99
CA LYS A 96 -10.97 -9.07 -16.73
C LYS A 96 -12.07 -10.06 -16.32
N SER A 97 -11.74 -11.09 -15.55
CA SER A 97 -12.72 -12.04 -15.04
C SER A 97 -13.61 -11.37 -14.01
N VAL A 98 -14.89 -11.20 -14.37
CA VAL A 98 -15.91 -10.65 -13.47
C VAL A 98 -15.98 -11.46 -12.17
N THR A 99 -15.91 -12.78 -12.26
CA THR A 99 -15.94 -13.67 -11.08
C THR A 99 -14.76 -13.42 -10.14
N LYS A 100 -13.55 -13.24 -10.66
CA LYS A 100 -12.37 -12.93 -9.83
C LYS A 100 -12.49 -11.55 -9.20
N LEU A 101 -12.89 -10.53 -9.97
CA LEU A 101 -13.11 -9.18 -9.47
C LEU A 101 -14.17 -9.16 -8.35
N GLN A 102 -15.29 -9.87 -8.54
CA GLN A 102 -16.33 -9.99 -7.53
C GLN A 102 -15.80 -10.66 -6.25
N SER A 103 -15.02 -11.74 -6.38
CA SER A 103 -14.45 -12.42 -5.21
C SER A 103 -13.49 -11.55 -4.39
N VAL A 104 -12.76 -10.64 -5.05
CA VAL A 104 -11.87 -9.67 -4.39
C VAL A 104 -12.69 -8.59 -3.70
N TYR A 105 -13.77 -8.12 -4.33
CA TYR A 105 -14.69 -7.17 -3.74
C TYR A 105 -15.38 -7.72 -2.50
N ASP A 106 -15.93 -8.93 -2.58
CA ASP A 106 -16.61 -9.60 -1.46
C ASP A 106 -15.65 -9.85 -0.29
N LEU A 107 -14.39 -10.19 -0.59
CA LEU A 107 -13.34 -10.30 0.41
C LEU A 107 -13.09 -8.96 1.12
N GLY A 108 -12.95 -7.87 0.36
CA GLY A 108 -12.78 -6.53 0.92
C GLY A 108 -13.94 -6.12 1.82
N LEU A 109 -15.18 -6.39 1.42
CA LEU A 109 -16.36 -6.15 2.25
C LEU A 109 -16.35 -6.96 3.54
N LYS A 110 -15.99 -8.26 3.45
CA LYS A 110 -15.90 -9.12 4.62
C LYS A 110 -14.83 -8.64 5.61
N ASP A 111 -13.65 -8.28 5.10
CA ASP A 111 -12.52 -7.81 5.90
C ASP A 111 -12.85 -6.47 6.58
N ALA A 112 -13.48 -5.54 5.85
CA ALA A 112 -13.93 -4.26 6.40
C ALA A 112 -15.01 -4.45 7.48
N LYS A 113 -16.01 -5.33 7.25
CA LYS A 113 -17.04 -5.66 8.24
C LYS A 113 -16.45 -6.24 9.52
N GLY A 114 -15.44 -7.12 9.41
CA GLY A 114 -14.73 -7.68 10.57
C GLY A 114 -13.98 -6.64 11.40
N LEU A 115 -13.63 -5.49 10.81
CA LEU A 115 -12.96 -4.38 11.47
C LEU A 115 -13.91 -3.26 11.89
N HIS A 116 -15.22 -3.37 11.63
CA HIS A 116 -16.18 -2.30 11.83
C HIS A 116 -16.14 -1.71 13.25
N LYS A 117 -16.24 -2.57 14.27
CA LYS A 117 -16.16 -2.13 15.68
C LYS A 117 -14.82 -1.45 16.00
N LYS A 118 -13.70 -2.01 15.53
CA LYS A 118 -12.37 -1.41 15.74
C LYS A 118 -12.26 -0.04 15.07
N LEU A 119 -12.88 0.13 13.89
CA LEU A 119 -12.92 1.40 13.19
C LEU A 119 -13.75 2.43 13.97
N GLU A 120 -14.93 2.04 14.47
CA GLU A 120 -15.76 2.90 15.32
C GLU A 120 -15.01 3.33 16.59
N ASP A 121 -14.40 2.39 17.30
CA ASP A 121 -13.58 2.69 18.48
C ASP A 121 -12.42 3.63 18.10
N PHE A 122 -11.75 3.38 16.99
CA PHE A 122 -10.62 4.19 16.54
C PHE A 122 -11.00 5.65 16.23
N ILE A 123 -12.19 5.89 15.68
CA ILE A 123 -12.66 7.25 15.37
C ILE A 123 -13.33 7.94 16.57
N ALA A 124 -13.97 7.19 17.48
CA ALA A 124 -14.75 7.75 18.58
C ALA A 124 -13.91 8.39 19.70
N TYR A 125 -12.70 7.91 19.94
CA TYR A 125 -11.77 8.56 20.90
C TYR A 125 -11.17 9.82 20.27
N SER A 126 -11.81 10.99 20.40
CA SER A 126 -11.25 12.29 20.00
C SER A 126 -11.02 13.20 21.20
#